data_AF-A0A356R7R0-F1
#
_entry.id   AF-A0A356R7R0-F1
#
_cell.length_a   1.000
_cell.length_b   1.000
_cell.length_c   1.000
_cell.angle_alpha   90.00
_cell.angle_beta   90.00
_cell.angle_gamma   90.00
#
_symmetry.space_group_name_H-M   'P 1'
#
loop_
_entity.id
_entity.type
_entity.pdbx_description
1 polymer ?
#
loop_
_entity_poly.entity_id
_entity_poly.type
_entity_poly.pdbx_seq_one_letter_code
_entity_poly.pdbx_strand_id
1 'polypeptide(L)'
;MPVNALRKSGARMSLQEALARVEKLKRLSGSSNPHEAALAAMRLKDFNVEAARYPRSEPVIENVPPPDDQAYLNKVVEILDEMPIVPYETLDEIEVGQSPDKSKVNWDELHFALVKKAQRMGADALIHIQLKGTAEKKVLGATALKYLTPKEVQEIQQSTALDDAEKAYNESQKERLDEDLAPGIG
;
A
#
# COMPACT_ATOMS: atom_id res chain seq x y z
N MET A 1 -19.27 -37.11 33.83
CA MET A 1 -18.77 -36.85 32.46
C MET A 1 -18.16 -35.45 32.44
N PRO A 2 -16.88 -35.25 32.13
CA PRO A 2 -16.33 -33.90 32.13
C PRO A 2 -16.59 -33.24 30.78
N VAL A 3 -17.53 -32.31 30.78
CA VAL A 3 -17.71 -31.28 29.76
C VAL A 3 -16.74 -30.14 30.12
N ASN A 4 -16.11 -29.52 29.11
CA ASN A 4 -15.14 -28.41 29.20
C ASN A 4 -13.66 -28.79 29.30
N ALA A 5 -13.15 -29.46 28.27
CA ALA A 5 -11.80 -29.16 27.82
C ALA A 5 -11.85 -27.79 27.11
N LEU A 6 -11.48 -26.72 27.84
CA LEU A 6 -11.10 -25.43 27.27
C LEU A 6 -10.10 -25.68 26.13
N ARG A 7 -10.58 -25.65 24.88
CA ARG A 7 -9.73 -25.87 23.70
C ARG A 7 -8.81 -24.67 23.58
N LYS A 8 -7.53 -24.88 23.89
CA LYS A 8 -6.44 -23.96 23.58
C LYS A 8 -6.54 -23.60 22.10
N SER A 9 -6.69 -22.31 21.78
CA SER A 9 -6.60 -21.81 20.42
C SER A 9 -5.21 -22.19 19.88
N GLY A 10 -5.16 -22.95 18.78
CA GLY A 10 -3.89 -23.40 18.16
C GLY A 10 -3.53 -24.88 18.35
N ALA A 11 -4.34 -25.69 19.03
CA ALA A 11 -4.10 -27.13 19.11
C ALA A 11 -4.34 -27.82 17.74
N ARG A 12 -3.31 -28.49 17.21
CA ARG A 12 -3.39 -29.28 15.96
C ARG A 12 -4.39 -30.43 16.12
N MET A 13 -5.41 -30.46 15.27
CA MET A 13 -6.40 -31.53 15.26
C MET A 13 -5.91 -32.70 14.40
N SER A 14 -6.07 -33.95 14.86
CA SER A 14 -5.75 -35.12 14.03
C SER A 14 -6.76 -35.27 12.88
N LEU A 15 -6.37 -35.91 11.77
CA LEU A 15 -7.27 -36.14 10.62
C LEU A 15 -8.55 -36.89 11.04
N GLN A 16 -8.42 -37.86 11.94
CA GLN A 16 -9.55 -38.65 12.43
C GLN A 16 -10.50 -37.81 13.30
N GLU A 17 -9.98 -36.90 14.12
CA GLU A 17 -10.81 -35.98 14.92
C GLU A 17 -11.52 -34.94 14.03
N ALA A 18 -10.83 -34.42 12.99
CA ALA A 18 -11.42 -33.47 12.06
C ALA A 18 -12.59 -34.07 11.28
N LEU A 19 -12.43 -35.29 10.78
CA LEU A 19 -13.51 -36.01 10.09
C LEU A 19 -14.67 -36.32 11.04
N ALA A 20 -14.40 -36.77 12.27
CA ALA A 20 -15.44 -37.01 13.27
C ALA A 20 -16.23 -35.72 13.63
N ARG A 21 -15.56 -34.57 13.63
CA ARG A 21 -16.21 -33.26 13.87
C ARG A 21 -17.10 -32.84 12.70
N VAL A 22 -16.67 -33.05 11.46
CA VAL A 22 -17.49 -32.80 10.26
C VAL A 22 -18.73 -33.70 10.26
N GLU A 23 -18.57 -34.99 10.55
CA GLU A 23 -19.71 -35.91 10.65
C GLU A 23 -20.70 -35.50 11.74
N LYS A 24 -20.20 -35.07 12.89
CA LYS A 24 -21.05 -34.56 13.98
C LYS A 24 -21.82 -33.31 13.55
N LEU A 25 -21.17 -32.36 12.86
CA LEU A 25 -21.82 -31.16 12.34
C LEU A 25 -22.86 -31.50 11.25
N LYS A 26 -22.60 -32.49 10.39
CA LYS A 26 -23.59 -32.99 9.41
C LYS A 26 -24.83 -33.55 10.10
N ARG A 27 -24.67 -34.35 11.15
CA ARG A 27 -25.80 -34.90 11.92
C ARG A 27 -26.60 -33.80 12.62
N LEU A 28 -25.92 -32.81 13.20
CA LEU A 28 -26.57 -31.68 13.87
C LEU A 28 -27.27 -30.74 12.88
N SER A 29 -26.74 -30.60 11.67
CA SER A 29 -27.37 -29.82 10.59
C SER A 29 -28.70 -30.43 10.11
N GLY A 30 -28.92 -31.73 10.30
CA GLY A 30 -30.19 -32.40 10.02
C GLY A 30 -31.08 -32.57 11.25
N SER A 31 -30.73 -31.97 12.39
CA SER A 31 -31.50 -32.11 13.62
C SER A 31 -32.81 -31.32 13.57
N SER A 32 -33.79 -31.76 14.36
CA SER A 32 -35.12 -31.15 14.46
C SER A 32 -35.15 -29.78 15.17
N ASN A 33 -34.00 -29.31 15.69
CA ASN A 33 -33.87 -28.00 16.30
C ASN A 33 -33.33 -26.99 15.27
N PRO A 34 -34.15 -26.02 14.82
CA PRO A 34 -33.78 -25.13 13.72
C PRO A 34 -32.58 -24.23 14.05
N HIS A 35 -32.44 -23.83 15.31
CA HIS A 35 -31.34 -22.94 15.71
C HIS A 35 -30.00 -23.68 15.76
N GLU A 36 -29.99 -24.90 16.29
CA GLU A 36 -28.79 -25.76 16.32
C GLU A 36 -28.42 -26.25 14.92
N ALA A 37 -29.40 -26.57 14.08
CA ALA A 37 -29.18 -26.95 12.68
C ALA A 37 -28.56 -25.81 11.88
N ALA A 38 -29.04 -24.57 12.03
CA ALA A 38 -28.48 -23.41 11.35
C ALA A 38 -27.03 -23.13 11.79
N LEU A 39 -26.76 -23.16 13.10
CA LEU A 39 -25.39 -22.97 13.62
C LEU A 39 -24.45 -24.09 13.18
N ALA A 40 -24.92 -25.34 13.12
CA ALA A 40 -24.14 -26.46 12.65
C ALA A 40 -23.86 -26.35 11.14
N ALA A 41 -24.83 -25.93 10.33
CA ALA A 41 -24.67 -25.71 8.90
C ALA A 41 -23.68 -24.59 8.58
N MET A 42 -23.74 -23.47 9.30
CA MET A 42 -22.76 -22.38 9.16
C MET A 42 -21.36 -22.87 9.52
N ARG A 43 -21.19 -23.52 10.68
CA ARG A 43 -19.90 -24.08 11.10
C ARG A 43 -19.37 -25.13 10.14
N LEU A 44 -20.22 -25.90 9.47
CA LEU A 44 -19.80 -26.86 8.47
C LEU A 44 -19.28 -26.20 7.21
N LYS A 45 -19.92 -25.12 6.75
CA LYS A 45 -19.45 -24.32 5.61
C LYS A 45 -18.09 -23.68 5.89
N ASP A 46 -17.88 -23.23 7.11
CA ASP A 46 -16.64 -22.52 7.51
C ASP A 46 -15.53 -23.48 7.99
N PHE A 47 -15.82 -24.77 8.18
CA PHE A 47 -14.83 -25.72 8.72
C PHE A 47 -13.90 -26.24 7.63
N ASN A 48 -12.67 -25.74 7.60
CA ASN A 48 -11.61 -26.27 6.77
C ASN A 48 -10.77 -27.32 7.53
N VAL A 49 -10.83 -28.58 7.07
CA VAL A 49 -10.09 -29.72 7.64
C VAL A 49 -8.58 -29.50 7.58
N GLU A 50 -8.07 -28.90 6.52
CA GLU A 50 -6.63 -28.66 6.35
C GLU A 50 -6.14 -27.56 7.28
N ALA A 51 -6.90 -26.49 7.44
CA ALA A 51 -6.62 -25.41 8.39
C ALA A 51 -6.67 -25.90 9.86
N ALA A 52 -7.55 -26.86 10.18
CA ALA A 52 -7.62 -27.46 11.51
C ALA A 52 -6.42 -28.37 11.83
N ARG A 53 -5.81 -28.98 10.81
CA ARG A 53 -4.62 -29.85 10.93
C ARG A 53 -3.33 -29.05 11.01
N TYR A 54 -3.25 -27.96 10.24
CA TYR A 54 -2.15 -27.01 10.24
C TYR A 54 -2.67 -25.61 10.62
N PRO A 55 -2.92 -25.34 11.91
CA PRO A 55 -3.15 -23.99 12.38
C PRO A 55 -1.89 -23.19 12.04
N ARG A 56 -1.99 -22.31 11.03
CA ARG A 56 -0.90 -21.39 10.65
C ARG A 56 -0.51 -20.59 11.88
N SER A 57 0.73 -20.76 12.34
CA SER A 57 1.33 -19.95 13.38
C SER A 57 2.07 -18.79 12.73
N GLU A 58 1.33 -17.82 12.16
CA GLU A 58 1.78 -16.46 11.79
C GLU A 58 0.66 -15.70 11.04
N PRO A 59 0.67 -14.35 11.08
CA PRO A 59 -0.54 -13.55 10.93
C PRO A 59 -1.10 -13.60 9.50
N VAL A 60 -2.42 -13.51 9.43
CA VAL A 60 -3.22 -13.42 8.21
C VAL A 60 -2.70 -12.26 7.35
N ILE A 61 -1.98 -12.59 6.28
CA ILE A 61 -1.91 -11.79 5.06
C ILE A 61 -2.63 -12.61 3.99
N GLU A 62 -3.95 -12.43 3.91
CA GLU A 62 -4.78 -12.79 2.77
C GLU A 62 -5.56 -11.49 2.47
N ASN A 63 -5.41 -10.82 1.33
CA ASN A 63 -5.41 -11.33 -0.03
C ASN A 63 -4.55 -10.43 -0.92
N VAL A 64 -3.82 -11.02 -1.86
CA VAL A 64 -3.36 -10.32 -3.08
C VAL A 64 -4.40 -10.64 -4.16
N PRO A 65 -5.32 -9.71 -4.50
CA PRO A 65 -6.06 -9.81 -5.75
C PRO A 65 -5.11 -9.49 -6.92
N PRO A 66 -5.46 -9.90 -8.16
CA PRO A 66 -4.72 -9.48 -9.36
C PRO A 66 -4.69 -7.94 -9.46
N PRO A 67 -3.78 -7.35 -10.28
CA PRO A 67 -3.67 -5.91 -10.43
C PRO A 67 -4.88 -5.38 -11.20
N ASP A 68 -6.02 -5.26 -10.52
CA ASP A 68 -7.12 -4.45 -10.97
C ASP A 68 -6.78 -3.00 -10.65
N ASP A 69 -6.88 -2.13 -11.65
CA ASP A 69 -6.76 -0.67 -11.58
C ASP A 69 -7.63 0.01 -10.49
N GLN A 70 -8.45 -0.78 -9.78
CA GLN A 70 -9.26 -0.36 -8.64
C GLN A 70 -8.50 -0.31 -7.31
N ALA A 71 -7.33 -0.96 -7.18
CA ALA A 71 -6.55 -0.91 -5.94
C ALA A 71 -6.10 0.52 -5.58
N TYR A 72 -5.94 1.38 -6.58
CA TYR A 72 -5.60 2.80 -6.40
C TYR A 72 -6.78 3.67 -5.95
N LEU A 73 -8.03 3.21 -6.12
CA LEU A 73 -9.23 4.00 -5.78
C LEU A 73 -9.54 4.01 -4.27
N ASN A 74 -9.01 3.05 -3.52
CA ASN A 74 -9.20 2.95 -2.07
C ASN A 74 -7.95 3.32 -1.26
N LYS A 75 -6.87 3.79 -1.91
CA LYS A 75 -5.70 4.29 -1.20
C LYS A 75 -6.05 5.60 -0.51
N VAL A 76 -5.91 5.61 0.82
CA VAL A 76 -6.06 6.84 1.61
C VAL A 76 -4.82 7.70 1.32
N VAL A 77 -5.02 8.81 0.62
CA VAL A 77 -3.96 9.80 0.40
C VAL A 77 -3.90 10.68 1.64
N GLU A 78 -2.76 10.66 2.32
CA GLU A 78 -2.53 11.51 3.49
C GLU A 78 -2.20 12.93 3.05
N ILE A 79 -2.68 13.93 3.79
CA ILE A 79 -2.31 15.31 3.57
C ILE A 79 -1.36 15.70 4.68
N LEU A 80 -0.15 16.06 4.28
CA LEU A 80 0.93 16.39 5.18
C LEU A 80 1.24 17.88 5.07
N ASP A 81 1.27 18.55 6.22
CA ASP A 81 1.65 19.97 6.30
C ASP A 81 3.17 20.15 6.16
N GLU A 82 3.95 19.14 6.57
CA GLU A 82 5.41 19.13 6.55
C GLU A 82 5.97 17.96 5.72
N MET A 83 7.22 18.06 5.28
CA MET A 83 7.88 16.99 4.55
C MET A 83 8.00 15.73 5.43
N PRO A 84 7.65 14.54 4.91
CA PRO A 84 7.74 13.33 5.69
C PRO A 84 9.20 12.96 5.98
N ILE A 85 9.43 12.40 7.18
CA ILE A 85 10.74 11.91 7.62
C ILE A 85 11.12 10.61 6.86
N VAL A 86 10.12 9.88 6.37
CA VAL A 86 10.28 8.61 5.64
C VAL A 86 10.75 8.89 4.22
N PRO A 87 11.65 8.07 3.62
CA PRO A 87 12.08 8.23 2.24
C PRO A 87 10.88 8.29 1.27
N TYR A 88 10.88 9.30 0.43
CA TYR A 88 9.79 9.56 -0.52
C TYR A 88 10.33 9.92 -1.90
N GLU A 89 9.50 9.69 -2.90
CA GLU A 89 9.69 10.13 -4.27
C GLU A 89 8.64 11.19 -4.60
N THR A 90 9.09 12.33 -5.12
CA THR A 90 8.21 13.38 -5.63
C THR A 90 7.76 12.99 -7.03
N LEU A 91 6.46 12.75 -7.21
CA LEU A 91 5.92 12.36 -8.52
C LEU A 91 5.78 13.58 -9.44
N ASP A 92 4.92 14.53 -9.07
CA ASP A 92 4.70 15.76 -9.81
C ASP A 92 3.86 16.77 -9.00
N GLU A 93 3.79 18.01 -9.48
CA GLU A 93 2.85 19.02 -8.99
C GLU A 93 1.46 18.82 -9.60
N ILE A 94 0.46 18.65 -8.74
CA ILE A 94 -0.93 18.45 -9.12
C ILE A 94 -1.68 19.76 -8.99
N GLU A 95 -2.23 20.23 -10.11
CA GLU A 95 -3.12 21.39 -10.13
C GLU A 95 -4.56 20.97 -10.45
N VAL A 96 -5.51 21.51 -9.68
CA VAL A 96 -6.95 21.29 -9.87
C VAL A 96 -7.68 22.62 -9.83
N GLY A 97 -8.40 22.93 -10.90
CA GLY A 97 -9.22 24.13 -11.02
C GLY A 97 -10.71 23.85 -10.90
N GLN A 98 -11.45 24.80 -10.34
CA GLN A 98 -12.91 24.82 -10.40
C GLN A 98 -13.38 25.53 -11.69
N SER A 99 -14.56 25.15 -12.20
CA SER A 99 -15.19 25.82 -13.33
C SER A 99 -15.39 27.33 -13.05
N PRO A 100 -15.09 28.22 -14.01
CA PRO A 100 -15.23 29.67 -13.83
C PRO A 100 -16.67 30.12 -13.59
N ASP A 101 -17.65 29.30 -13.97
CA ASP A 101 -19.09 29.60 -13.88
C ASP A 101 -19.63 29.63 -12.43
N LYS A 102 -18.87 29.10 -11.46
CA LYS A 102 -19.26 29.12 -10.04
C LYS A 102 -18.84 30.46 -9.44
N SER A 103 -19.71 31.14 -8.70
CA SER A 103 -19.42 32.44 -8.09
C SER A 103 -18.52 32.33 -6.84
N LYS A 104 -18.70 31.29 -6.01
CA LYS A 104 -17.90 31.06 -4.80
C LYS A 104 -16.87 29.95 -4.98
N VAL A 105 -15.76 30.01 -4.24
CA VAL A 105 -14.76 28.93 -4.19
C VAL A 105 -15.31 27.83 -3.31
N ASN A 106 -15.39 26.60 -3.83
CA ASN A 106 -15.74 25.44 -3.00
C ASN A 106 -14.48 24.65 -2.67
N TRP A 107 -13.93 24.87 -1.48
CA TRP A 107 -12.71 24.24 -1.01
C TRP A 107 -12.83 22.72 -0.93
N ASP A 108 -13.98 22.21 -0.47
CA ASP A 108 -14.22 20.78 -0.32
C ASP A 108 -14.20 20.06 -1.68
N GLU A 109 -14.76 20.68 -2.70
CA GLU A 109 -14.79 20.13 -4.06
C GLU A 109 -13.40 20.13 -4.70
N LEU A 110 -12.64 21.22 -4.53
CA LEU A 110 -11.26 21.32 -4.99
C LEU A 110 -10.37 20.29 -4.29
N HIS A 111 -10.52 20.17 -2.98
CA HIS A 111 -9.79 19.22 -2.16
C HIS A 111 -10.09 17.78 -2.56
N PHE A 112 -11.37 17.43 -2.73
CA PHE A 112 -11.76 16.10 -3.19
C PHE A 112 -11.22 15.78 -4.58
N ALA A 113 -11.26 16.74 -5.50
CA ALA A 113 -10.73 16.56 -6.85
C ALA A 113 -9.19 16.45 -6.86
N LEU A 114 -8.50 17.16 -5.97
CA LEU A 114 -7.06 17.06 -5.74
C LEU A 114 -6.68 15.66 -5.23
N VAL A 115 -7.34 15.19 -4.17
CA VAL A 115 -7.13 13.84 -3.61
C VAL A 115 -7.40 12.77 -4.66
N LYS A 116 -8.48 12.88 -5.43
CA LYS A 116 -8.81 11.93 -6.49
C LYS A 116 -7.76 11.91 -7.61
N LYS A 117 -7.18 13.07 -7.94
CA LYS A 117 -6.10 13.16 -8.93
C LYS A 117 -4.81 12.53 -8.39
N ALA A 118 -4.49 12.74 -7.11
CA ALA A 118 -3.36 12.11 -6.44
C ALA A 118 -3.49 10.58 -6.37
N GLN A 119 -4.68 10.07 -6.04
CA GLN A 119 -4.98 8.63 -6.05
C GLN A 119 -4.75 8.00 -7.42
N ARG A 120 -5.21 8.66 -8.50
CA ARG A 120 -4.98 8.18 -9.88
C ARG A 120 -3.52 8.13 -10.27
N MET A 121 -2.70 9.01 -9.70
CA MET A 121 -1.26 9.02 -9.91
C MET A 121 -0.53 7.99 -9.04
N GLY A 122 -1.23 7.32 -8.12
CA GLY A 122 -0.63 6.38 -7.18
C GLY A 122 0.16 7.06 -6.06
N ALA A 123 -0.10 8.34 -5.80
CA ALA A 123 0.50 9.06 -4.68
C ALA A 123 -0.03 8.53 -3.35
N ASP A 124 0.84 8.51 -2.34
CA ASP A 124 0.48 8.13 -0.97
C ASP A 124 0.22 9.36 -0.10
N ALA A 125 0.89 10.48 -0.39
CA ALA A 125 0.69 11.72 0.33
C ALA A 125 0.68 12.96 -0.59
N LEU A 126 0.05 14.02 -0.11
CA LEU A 126 0.05 15.36 -0.70
C LEU A 126 0.67 16.34 0.29
N ILE A 127 1.61 17.16 -0.18
CA ILE A 127 2.22 18.25 0.61
C ILE A 127 2.06 19.60 -0.09
N HIS A 128 2.32 20.69 0.66
CA HIS A 128 2.38 22.05 0.13
C HIS A 128 1.13 22.44 -0.67
N ILE A 129 -0.05 22.26 -0.06
CA ILE A 129 -1.30 22.70 -0.67
C ILE A 129 -1.31 24.22 -0.73
N GLN A 130 -1.24 24.77 -1.94
CA GLN A 130 -1.22 26.21 -2.19
C GLN A 130 -2.32 26.59 -3.18
N LEU A 131 -2.99 27.71 -2.94
CA LEU A 131 -3.86 28.31 -3.95
C LEU A 131 -2.97 29.01 -4.98
N LYS A 132 -2.83 28.43 -6.17
CA LYS A 132 -2.08 29.03 -7.28
C LYS A 132 -3.02 29.86 -8.14
N GLY A 133 -3.04 31.19 -7.98
CA GLY A 133 -3.81 32.05 -8.89
C GLY A 133 -4.15 33.45 -8.37
N THR A 134 -4.91 34.20 -9.17
CA THR A 134 -5.65 35.40 -8.74
C THR A 134 -6.93 34.99 -7.99
N ALA A 135 -7.56 35.88 -7.21
CA ALA A 135 -8.80 35.59 -6.48
C ALA A 135 -9.95 35.01 -7.34
N GLU A 136 -9.87 35.19 -8.66
CA GLU A 136 -10.77 34.64 -9.67
C GLU A 136 -10.38 33.24 -10.17
N LYS A 137 -9.09 32.89 -10.13
CA LYS A 137 -8.57 31.58 -10.52
C LYS A 137 -8.57 30.65 -9.33
N LYS A 138 -9.64 29.88 -9.22
CA LYS A 138 -9.94 28.91 -8.17
C LYS A 138 -9.14 27.63 -8.38
N VAL A 139 -7.82 27.74 -8.36
CA VAL A 139 -6.91 26.62 -8.64
C VAL A 139 -6.14 26.28 -7.36
N LEU A 140 -6.24 25.01 -6.97
CA LEU A 140 -5.53 24.41 -5.87
C LEU A 140 -4.38 23.57 -6.43
N GLY A 141 -3.16 23.91 -6.03
CA GLY A 141 -1.94 23.17 -6.34
C GLY A 141 -1.45 22.40 -5.12
N ALA A 142 -0.89 21.21 -5.31
CA ALA A 142 -0.20 20.47 -4.27
C ALA A 142 0.86 19.55 -4.89
N THR A 143 1.88 19.19 -4.13
CA THR A 143 2.91 18.25 -4.58
C THR A 143 2.54 16.83 -4.15
N ALA A 144 2.52 15.90 -5.10
CA ALA A 144 2.27 14.50 -4.83
C ALA A 144 3.55 13.76 -4.46
N LEU A 145 3.47 13.00 -3.37
CA LEU A 145 4.53 12.15 -2.85
C LEU A 145 4.12 10.69 -2.89
N LYS A 146 5.08 9.82 -3.19
CA LYS A 146 4.97 8.37 -3.06
C LYS A 146 6.01 7.90 -2.04
N TYR A 147 5.61 7.05 -1.10
CA TYR A 147 6.57 6.50 -0.15
C TYR A 147 7.41 5.42 -0.81
N LEU A 148 8.72 5.47 -0.60
CA LEU A 148 9.65 4.48 -1.12
C LEU A 148 9.73 3.30 -0.17
N THR A 149 9.63 2.10 -0.72
CA THR A 149 9.89 0.87 0.04
C THR A 149 11.39 0.70 0.29
N PRO A 150 11.81 -0.01 1.36
CA PRO A 150 13.23 -0.22 1.65
C PRO A 150 14.04 -0.84 0.50
N LYS A 151 13.38 -1.63 -0.38
CA LYS A 151 14.01 -2.21 -1.57
C LYS A 151 14.27 -1.16 -2.65
N GLU A 152 13.28 -0.33 -2.95
CA GLU A 152 13.44 0.77 -3.92
C GLU A 152 14.52 1.76 -3.45
N VAL A 153 14.59 2.05 -2.15
CA VAL A 153 15.66 2.89 -1.58
C VAL A 153 17.04 2.29 -1.83
N GLN A 154 17.19 0.97 -1.67
CA GLN A 154 18.47 0.28 -1.93
C GLN A 154 18.85 0.29 -3.41
N GLU A 155 17.89 0.07 -4.30
CA GLU A 155 18.13 0.12 -5.75
C GLU A 155 18.54 1.52 -6.21
N ILE A 156 17.86 2.56 -5.70
CA ILE A 156 18.23 3.95 -5.97
C ILE A 156 19.66 4.21 -5.49
N GLN A 157 19.99 3.87 -4.25
CA GLN A 157 21.35 4.06 -3.72
C GLN A 157 22.42 3.33 -4.55
N GLN A 158 22.14 2.12 -5.03
CA GLN A 158 23.06 1.39 -5.89
C GLN A 158 23.22 2.06 -7.26
N SER A 159 22.13 2.52 -7.87
CA SER A 159 22.19 3.23 -9.15
C SER A 159 22.94 4.55 -9.06
N THR A 160 22.69 5.36 -8.02
CA THR A 160 23.37 6.65 -7.82
C THR A 160 24.87 6.44 -7.56
N ALA A 161 25.25 5.40 -6.81
CA ALA A 161 26.65 5.08 -6.56
C ALA A 161 27.40 4.68 -7.85
N LEU A 162 26.74 4.02 -8.81
CA LEU A 162 27.32 3.69 -10.10
C LEU A 162 27.47 4.94 -10.98
N ASP A 163 26.46 5.80 -11.02
CA ASP A 163 26.50 7.06 -11.80
C ASP A 163 27.59 8.01 -11.29
N ASP A 164 27.75 8.12 -9.97
CA ASP A 164 28.78 8.96 -9.36
C ASP A 164 30.19 8.39 -9.62
N ALA A 165 30.34 7.06 -9.62
CA ALA A 165 31.61 6.41 -9.97
C ALA A 165 31.98 6.62 -11.44
N GLU A 166 31.00 6.57 -12.36
CA GLU A 166 31.22 6.87 -13.78
C GLU A 166 31.56 8.34 -14.02
N LYS A 167 30.89 9.27 -13.32
CA LYS A 167 31.22 10.70 -13.39
C LYS A 167 32.63 10.98 -12.87
N ALA A 168 32.97 10.45 -11.70
CA ALA A 168 34.31 10.61 -11.13
C ALA A 168 35.39 10.01 -12.04
N TYR A 169 35.11 8.86 -12.67
CA TYR A 169 36.01 8.28 -13.66
C TYR A 169 36.17 9.20 -14.89
N ASN A 170 35.08 9.72 -15.44
CA ASN A 170 35.12 10.61 -16.60
C ASN A 170 35.82 11.95 -16.30
N GLU A 171 35.62 12.52 -15.11
CA GLU A 171 36.33 13.72 -14.67
C GLU A 171 37.83 13.45 -14.50
N SER A 172 38.20 12.32 -13.89
CA SER A 172 39.62 11.94 -13.76
C SER A 172 40.31 11.69 -15.10
N GLN A 173 39.58 11.21 -16.11
CA GLN A 173 40.10 11.04 -17.47
C GLN A 173 40.27 12.39 -18.19
N LYS A 174 39.37 13.34 -17.96
CA LYS A 174 39.49 14.70 -18.50
C LYS A 174 40.66 15.45 -17.87
N GLU A 175 40.84 15.38 -16.55
CA GLU A 175 41.96 16.03 -15.87
C GLU A 175 43.31 15.51 -16.35
N ARG A 176 43.44 14.19 -16.59
CA ARG A 176 44.66 13.62 -17.18
C ARG A 176 44.93 14.12 -18.61
N LEU A 177 43.89 14.29 -19.42
CA LEU A 177 44.03 14.83 -20.76
C LEU A 177 44.42 16.31 -20.76
N ASP A 178 43.90 17.09 -19.81
CA ASP A 178 44.25 18.50 -19.65
C ASP A 178 45.69 18.70 -19.08
N GLU A 179 46.18 17.80 -18.23
CA GLU A 179 47.58 17.78 -17.76
C GLU A 179 48.57 17.46 -18.90
N ASP A 180 48.22 16.54 -19.80
CA ASP A 180 49.04 16.20 -20.98
C ASP A 180 48.98 17.27 -22.09
N LEU A 181 47.92 18.10 -22.13
CA LEU A 181 47.72 19.17 -23.11
C LEU A 181 48.17 20.55 -22.60
N ALA A 182 48.57 20.68 -21.34
CA ALA A 182 49.19 21.88 -20.83
C ALA A 182 50.56 22.04 -21.55
N PRO A 183 50.79 23.13 -22.31
CA PRO A 183 52.07 23.33 -22.96
C PRO A 183 53.12 23.44 -21.86
N GLY A 184 53.99 22.43 -21.79
CA GLY A 184 55.13 22.44 -20.89
C GLY A 184 55.85 23.76 -21.04
N ILE A 185 55.92 24.52 -19.94
CA ILE A 185 56.64 25.78 -19.86
C ILE A 185 58.12 25.42 -19.99
N GLY A 186 58.59 25.32 -21.24
CA GLY A 186 59.99 25.23 -21.64
C GLY A 186 60.53 26.59 -22.02
#